data_AF-A0A956ML74-F1
#
_entry.id   AF-A0A956ML74-F1
#
_cell.length_a   1.000
_cell.length_b   1.000
_cell.length_c   1.000
_cell.angle_alpha   90.00
_cell.angle_beta   90.00
_cell.angle_gamma   90.00
#
_symmetry.space_group_name_H-M   'P 1'
#
loop_
_entity.id
_entity.type
_entity.pdbx_description
1 polymer ?
#
loop_
_entity_poly.entity_id
_entity_poly.type
_entity_poly.pdbx_seq_one_letter_code
_entity_poly.pdbx_strand_id
1 'polypeptide(L)'
;MRDAVRYLEAEDDDLGFDVGVMRTFLNGDSTALFHAHMELEDGDPVYYRYDASLGESVSLGRKARRGRVYDLVASFDIERERDPTWVDRDRPAAEVLHYDVDVVIQDNLDFQAVARPFVIVNGAGEQWIPFRLFRELKVDSVRWAGVRTPHVRDDDAYQLWVRTPGAVEGGSGHEVEFFYGGDLIRRVEGWVFIRSMTGWYPVAGDVDATFDLEFTYPARYTFAGTGVETERRQEGDVVYAHWEVTKPSPHASFNLGEFTETPFDNGRVP
;
A
#
# COMPACT_ATOMS: atom_id res chain seq x y z
N MET A 1 11.54 -16.70 23.40
CA MET A 1 10.27 -16.01 23.04
C MET A 1 10.54 -14.72 22.27
N ARG A 2 11.41 -13.81 22.73
CA ARG A 2 11.75 -12.57 21.98
C ARG A 2 12.24 -12.83 20.56
N ASP A 3 13.05 -13.86 20.34
CA ASP A 3 13.58 -14.15 19.00
C ASP A 3 12.52 -14.66 18.01
N ALA A 4 11.50 -15.38 18.48
CA ALA A 4 10.46 -15.92 17.60
C ALA A 4 9.50 -14.85 17.06
N VAL A 5 9.29 -13.76 17.81
CA VAL A 5 8.41 -12.64 17.42
C VAL A 5 9.03 -11.83 16.28
N ARG A 6 10.37 -11.74 16.23
CA ARG A 6 11.10 -11.06 15.15
C ARG A 6 10.80 -11.65 13.77
N TYR A 7 10.44 -12.92 13.70
CA TYR A 7 10.12 -13.61 12.44
C TYR A 7 8.64 -13.50 12.06
N LEU A 8 7.84 -12.81 12.88
CA LEU A 8 6.49 -12.36 12.54
C LEU A 8 6.51 -10.88 12.08
N GLU A 9 7.68 -10.28 11.92
CA GLU A 9 7.85 -8.98 11.26
C GLU A 9 7.65 -9.18 9.74
N ALA A 10 7.06 -8.18 9.08
CA ALA A 10 6.82 -8.21 7.63
C ALA A 10 8.14 -8.38 6.85
N GLU A 11 8.09 -9.05 5.70
CA GLU A 11 9.28 -9.52 4.98
C GLU A 11 10.10 -8.45 4.24
N ASP A 12 9.72 -7.17 4.31
CA ASP A 12 10.29 -6.05 3.55
C ASP A 12 10.70 -4.86 4.44
N ASP A 13 11.10 -3.73 3.83
CA ASP A 13 11.38 -2.43 4.49
C ASP A 13 10.20 -1.83 5.31
N ASP A 14 9.12 -2.61 5.45
CA ASP A 14 7.96 -2.37 6.30
C ASP A 14 8.28 -2.79 7.74
N LEU A 15 8.68 -1.81 8.55
CA LEU A 15 8.77 -1.96 10.00
C LEU A 15 7.36 -2.21 10.56
N GLY A 16 6.92 -3.48 10.61
CA GLY A 16 5.59 -3.87 11.06
C GLY A 16 5.44 -5.38 11.24
N PHE A 17 4.33 -5.82 11.83
CA PHE A 17 3.98 -7.23 11.96
C PHE A 17 3.31 -7.76 10.68
N ASP A 18 3.40 -9.08 10.46
CA ASP A 18 2.67 -9.82 9.44
C ASP A 18 1.19 -9.41 9.41
N VAL A 19 0.73 -8.98 8.23
CA VAL A 19 -0.60 -8.41 8.04
C VAL A 19 -1.69 -9.45 8.32
N GLY A 20 -1.49 -10.71 7.96
CA GLY A 20 -2.45 -11.79 8.22
C GLY A 20 -2.63 -12.06 9.72
N VAL A 21 -1.52 -12.07 10.45
CA VAL A 21 -1.53 -12.18 11.92
C VAL A 21 -2.27 -11.01 12.56
N MET A 22 -1.90 -9.78 12.20
CA MET A 22 -2.51 -8.58 12.77
C MET A 22 -3.99 -8.45 12.39
N ARG A 23 -4.37 -8.76 11.14
CA ARG A 23 -5.77 -8.80 10.70
C ARG A 23 -6.58 -9.75 11.57
N THR A 24 -6.05 -10.94 11.85
CA THR A 24 -6.72 -11.93 12.71
C THR A 24 -6.94 -11.39 14.12
N PHE A 25 -5.90 -10.83 14.75
CA PHE A 25 -5.99 -10.26 16.10
C PHE A 25 -6.97 -9.07 16.18
N LEU A 26 -6.86 -8.12 15.24
CA LEU A 26 -7.67 -6.90 15.24
C LEU A 26 -9.15 -7.17 14.98
N ASN A 27 -9.45 -8.20 14.20
CA ASN A 27 -10.83 -8.62 13.91
C ASN A 27 -11.39 -9.63 14.93
N GLY A 28 -10.59 -10.07 15.90
CA GLY A 28 -11.03 -11.02 16.93
C GLY A 28 -11.24 -12.45 16.42
N ASP A 29 -10.61 -12.79 15.30
CA ASP A 29 -10.66 -14.12 14.70
C ASP A 29 -9.64 -15.07 15.32
N SER A 30 -9.82 -16.38 15.08
CA SER A 30 -8.81 -17.39 15.36
C SER A 30 -8.10 -17.79 14.07
N THR A 31 -6.77 -17.93 14.10
CA THR A 31 -5.98 -18.51 13.02
C THR A 31 -5.43 -19.88 13.43
N ALA A 32 -5.26 -20.77 12.46
CA ALA A 32 -4.51 -22.02 12.64
C ALA A 32 -2.99 -21.82 12.47
N LEU A 33 -2.51 -20.57 12.45
CA LEU A 33 -1.09 -20.24 12.32
C LEU A 33 -0.25 -21.00 13.36
N PHE A 34 0.67 -21.79 12.83
CA PHE A 34 1.74 -22.41 13.59
C PHE A 34 3.08 -21.98 12.99
N HIS A 35 3.98 -21.52 13.84
CA HIS A 35 5.30 -21.09 13.44
C HIS A 35 6.36 -21.73 14.34
N ALA A 36 7.37 -22.34 13.71
CA ALA A 36 8.47 -23.01 14.39
C ALA A 36 9.82 -22.61 13.79
N HIS A 37 10.73 -22.21 14.68
CA HIS A 37 12.14 -22.01 14.36
C HIS A 37 12.93 -23.21 14.88
N MET A 38 13.63 -23.89 13.99
CA MET A 38 14.35 -25.11 14.31
C MET A 38 15.83 -24.91 14.03
N GLU A 39 16.63 -24.92 15.09
CA GLU A 39 18.09 -24.99 15.00
C GLU A 39 18.49 -26.42 14.62
N LEU A 40 19.42 -26.53 13.68
CA LEU A 40 19.99 -27.81 13.25
C LEU A 40 21.35 -28.00 13.90
N GLU A 41 21.72 -29.25 14.23
CA GLU A 41 23.04 -29.56 14.79
C GLU A 41 24.17 -29.16 13.83
N ASP A 42 23.96 -29.37 12.53
CA ASP A 42 24.82 -28.91 11.44
C ASP A 42 23.97 -28.19 10.38
N GLY A 43 24.27 -26.92 10.11
CA GLY A 43 23.65 -26.15 9.02
C GLY A 43 23.00 -24.83 9.43
N ASP A 44 22.36 -24.16 8.46
CA ASP A 44 21.56 -22.96 8.72
C ASP A 44 20.22 -23.34 9.36
N PRO A 45 19.69 -22.52 10.28
CA PRO A 45 18.38 -22.79 10.87
C PRO A 45 17.29 -22.80 9.80
N VAL A 46 16.26 -23.61 10.05
CA VAL A 46 15.09 -23.72 9.20
C VAL A 46 13.85 -23.18 9.89
N TYR A 47 12.96 -22.62 9.09
CA TYR A 47 11.74 -21.97 9.53
C TYR A 47 10.58 -22.73 8.93
N TYR A 48 9.65 -23.19 9.78
CA TYR A 48 8.44 -23.85 9.31
C TYR A 48 7.25 -22.98 9.70
N ARG A 49 6.43 -22.65 8.71
CA ARG A 49 5.14 -22.00 8.91
C ARG A 49 4.05 -22.89 8.36
N TYR A 50 3.01 -23.07 9.14
CA TYR A 50 1.72 -23.51 8.66
C TYR A 50 0.72 -22.38 8.91
N ASP A 51 0.03 -21.95 7.88
CA ASP A 51 -1.01 -20.94 7.95
C ASP A 51 -2.16 -21.35 7.03
N ALA A 52 -3.22 -21.92 7.61
CA ALA A 52 -4.40 -22.36 6.86
C ALA A 52 -5.11 -21.21 6.12
N SER A 53 -4.78 -19.96 6.43
CA SER A 53 -5.33 -18.80 5.74
C SER A 53 -4.71 -18.59 4.35
N LEU A 54 -3.53 -19.19 4.10
CA LEU A 54 -2.79 -19.03 2.84
C LEU A 54 -3.08 -20.19 1.89
N GLY A 55 -3.11 -19.91 0.59
CA GLY A 55 -3.28 -20.88 -0.49
C GLY A 55 -2.13 -21.87 -0.58
N GLU A 56 -0.90 -21.44 -0.27
CA GLU A 56 0.19 -22.37 0.07
C GLU A 56 0.36 -22.43 1.58
N SER A 57 -0.54 -23.19 2.22
CA SER A 57 -0.68 -23.26 3.67
C SER A 57 0.57 -23.71 4.43
N VAL A 58 1.56 -24.32 3.77
CA VAL A 58 2.83 -24.72 4.40
C VAL A 58 4.00 -24.11 3.67
N SER A 59 4.86 -23.43 4.42
CA SER A 59 6.14 -22.95 3.93
C SER A 59 7.30 -23.42 4.81
N LEU A 60 8.40 -23.74 4.13
CA LEU A 60 9.69 -24.04 4.73
C LEU A 60 10.71 -23.02 4.24
N GLY A 61 11.27 -22.26 5.16
CA GLY A 61 12.33 -21.29 4.92
C GLY A 61 13.67 -21.71 5.53
N ARG A 62 14.73 -21.03 5.12
CA ARG A 62 16.06 -21.08 5.74
C ARG A 62 16.59 -19.68 5.97
N LYS A 63 17.67 -19.52 6.73
CA LYS A 63 18.25 -18.18 6.98
C LYS A 63 18.60 -17.47 5.66
N ALA A 64 18.07 -16.27 5.47
CA ALA A 64 18.39 -15.45 4.31
C ALA A 64 19.83 -14.97 4.39
N ARG A 65 20.48 -14.91 3.21
CA ARG A 65 21.86 -14.46 3.12
C ARG A 65 22.00 -12.94 3.03
N ARG A 66 20.95 -12.21 2.64
CA ARG A 66 20.94 -10.75 2.46
C ARG A 66 19.53 -10.16 2.60
N GLY A 67 19.40 -9.06 3.35
CA GLY A 67 18.25 -8.13 3.34
C GLY A 67 16.92 -8.65 3.90
N ARG A 68 16.63 -9.94 3.73
CA ARG A 68 15.42 -10.62 4.21
C ARG A 68 15.68 -11.33 5.53
N VAL A 69 14.61 -11.71 6.21
CA VAL A 69 14.67 -12.50 7.44
C VAL A 69 14.93 -13.99 7.12
N TYR A 70 14.32 -14.55 6.07
CA TYR A 70 14.54 -15.92 5.59
C TYR A 70 14.36 -16.06 4.06
N ASP A 71 14.95 -17.10 3.46
CA ASP A 71 14.75 -17.52 2.07
C ASP A 71 13.71 -18.65 2.04
N LEU A 72 12.66 -18.55 1.22
CA LEU A 72 11.73 -19.64 0.96
C LEU A 72 12.44 -20.80 0.25
N VAL A 73 12.36 -22.00 0.81
CA VAL A 73 12.95 -23.24 0.26
C VAL A 73 11.89 -24.05 -0.47
N ALA A 74 10.73 -24.22 0.16
CA ALA A 74 9.60 -24.95 -0.41
C ALA A 74 8.29 -24.38 0.16
N SER A 75 7.25 -24.45 -0.66
CA SER A 75 5.90 -24.03 -0.32
C SER A 75 4.92 -24.97 -0.98
N PHE A 76 3.87 -25.36 -0.28
CA PHE A 76 2.84 -26.25 -0.81
C PHE A 76 1.55 -26.13 -0.03
N ASP A 77 0.47 -26.49 -0.72
CA ASP A 77 -0.86 -26.59 -0.14
C ASP A 77 -1.06 -27.99 0.47
N ILE A 78 -1.62 -28.06 1.68
CA ILE A 78 -2.06 -29.31 2.33
C ILE A 78 -3.58 -29.47 2.24
N GLU A 79 -4.35 -28.38 2.04
CA GLU A 79 -5.78 -28.32 2.33
C GLU A 79 -6.71 -28.28 1.12
N ARG A 80 -6.24 -28.00 -0.12
CA ARG A 80 -7.14 -27.98 -1.30
C ARG A 80 -7.94 -29.25 -1.54
N GLU A 81 -7.60 -30.37 -0.91
CA GLU A 81 -8.38 -31.61 -1.03
C GLU A 81 -9.55 -31.77 -0.06
N ARG A 82 -9.79 -30.96 1.00
CA ARG A 82 -10.77 -31.40 2.04
C ARG A 82 -11.73 -30.43 2.75
N ASP A 83 -11.75 -29.12 2.57
CA ASP A 83 -12.78 -28.29 3.25
C ASP A 83 -13.57 -27.36 2.31
N PRO A 84 -14.85 -27.66 2.00
CA PRO A 84 -15.71 -26.77 1.22
C PRO A 84 -16.14 -25.50 1.98
N THR A 85 -15.81 -25.36 3.26
CA THR A 85 -16.03 -24.17 4.08
C THR A 85 -14.78 -23.27 4.21
N TRP A 86 -13.67 -23.67 3.59
CA TRP A 86 -12.44 -22.88 3.53
C TRP A 86 -12.69 -21.54 2.82
N VAL A 87 -12.25 -20.45 3.46
CA VAL A 87 -12.31 -19.09 2.93
C VAL A 87 -10.89 -18.70 2.57
N ASP A 88 -10.68 -18.33 1.31
CA ASP A 88 -9.43 -17.77 0.83
C ASP A 88 -9.13 -16.45 1.55
N ARG A 89 -8.22 -16.53 2.53
CA ARG A 89 -7.75 -15.38 3.31
C ARG A 89 -6.43 -14.81 2.75
N ASP A 90 -5.82 -15.44 1.75
CA ASP A 90 -4.81 -14.80 0.88
C ASP A 90 -5.44 -13.66 0.10
N ARG A 91 -6.75 -13.76 -0.18
CA ARG A 91 -7.47 -12.65 -0.77
C ARG A 91 -7.31 -11.40 0.12
N PRO A 92 -6.86 -10.26 -0.45
CA PRO A 92 -6.78 -9.02 0.28
C PRO A 92 -8.08 -8.70 1.01
N ALA A 93 -7.99 -8.12 2.20
CA ALA A 93 -9.16 -7.69 2.96
C ALA A 93 -10.04 -6.71 2.16
N ALA A 94 -9.41 -5.92 1.29
CA ALA A 94 -10.09 -5.06 0.35
C ALA A 94 -9.27 -4.85 -0.93
N GLU A 95 -9.97 -4.46 -1.98
CA GLU A 95 -9.43 -4.05 -3.28
C GLU A 95 -9.86 -2.60 -3.56
N VAL A 96 -9.11 -1.88 -4.39
CA VAL A 96 -9.46 -0.51 -4.80
C VAL A 96 -9.71 -0.47 -6.30
N LEU A 97 -10.84 0.09 -6.71
CA LEU A 97 -11.22 0.17 -8.13
C LEU A 97 -10.95 1.54 -8.76
N HIS A 98 -10.96 2.59 -7.94
CA HIS A 98 -10.79 3.96 -8.41
C HIS A 98 -10.17 4.82 -7.32
N TYR A 99 -9.38 5.81 -7.72
CA TYR A 99 -8.86 6.87 -6.86
C TYR A 99 -9.24 8.23 -7.43
N ASP A 100 -9.79 9.07 -6.57
CA ASP A 100 -9.81 10.52 -6.72
C ASP A 100 -8.79 11.08 -5.72
N VAL A 101 -7.83 11.88 -6.18
CA VAL A 101 -6.75 12.41 -5.33
C VAL A 101 -6.47 13.88 -5.61
N ASP A 102 -6.63 14.71 -4.59
CA ASP A 102 -6.23 16.11 -4.61
C ASP A 102 -4.85 16.24 -3.95
N VAL A 103 -3.90 16.85 -4.65
CA VAL A 103 -2.54 17.07 -4.18
C VAL A 103 -2.21 18.57 -4.18
N VAL A 104 -1.64 19.02 -3.07
CA VAL A 104 -1.01 20.34 -2.95
C VAL A 104 0.46 20.15 -2.61
N ILE A 105 1.33 20.68 -3.48
CA ILE A 105 2.77 20.78 -3.25
C ILE A 105 3.08 22.25 -3.03
N GLN A 106 3.61 22.59 -1.87
CA GLN A 106 3.97 23.97 -1.54
C GLN A 106 5.34 24.34 -2.10
N ASP A 107 5.70 25.62 -1.97
CA ASP A 107 6.97 26.14 -2.46
C ASP A 107 8.20 25.47 -1.83
N ASN A 108 8.12 25.14 -0.55
CA ASN A 108 9.14 24.42 0.18
C ASN A 108 9.14 22.90 -0.10
N LEU A 109 8.31 22.42 -1.03
CA LEU A 109 8.07 21.02 -1.36
C LEU A 109 7.28 20.24 -0.30
N ASP A 110 6.64 20.93 0.66
CA ASP A 110 5.70 20.28 1.58
C ASP A 110 4.55 19.68 0.78
N PHE A 111 4.26 18.41 1.04
CA PHE A 111 3.23 17.65 0.34
C PHE A 111 2.01 17.48 1.24
N GLN A 112 0.83 17.78 0.71
CA GLN A 112 -0.47 17.53 1.35
C GLN A 112 -1.40 16.90 0.32
N ALA A 113 -2.25 15.97 0.76
CA ALA A 113 -3.19 15.32 -0.12
C ALA A 113 -4.49 14.91 0.58
N VAL A 114 -5.54 14.84 -0.23
CA VAL A 114 -6.78 14.14 0.09
C VAL A 114 -6.95 13.03 -0.93
N ALA A 115 -6.97 11.78 -0.47
CA ALA A 115 -7.22 10.63 -1.34
C ALA A 115 -8.58 10.01 -1.01
N ARG A 116 -9.35 9.67 -2.03
CA ARG A 116 -10.70 9.09 -1.95
C ARG A 116 -10.77 7.78 -2.74
N PRO A 117 -10.06 6.72 -2.31
CA PRO A 117 -10.23 5.41 -2.91
C PRO A 117 -11.67 4.90 -2.80
N PHE A 118 -12.18 4.33 -3.89
CA PHE A 118 -13.37 3.48 -3.88
C PHE A 118 -12.97 2.02 -3.61
N VAL A 119 -13.27 1.57 -2.39
CA VAL A 119 -12.79 0.33 -1.79
C VAL A 119 -13.89 -0.73 -1.82
N ILE A 120 -13.58 -1.93 -2.31
CA ILE A 120 -14.42 -3.11 -2.17
C ILE A 120 -13.89 -3.94 -1.01
N VAL A 121 -14.69 -4.12 0.04
CA VAL A 121 -14.31 -4.98 1.17
C VAL A 121 -14.62 -6.42 0.81
N ASN A 122 -13.63 -7.31 0.85
CA ASN A 122 -13.78 -8.70 0.40
C ASN A 122 -14.32 -9.63 1.48
N GLY A 123 -13.89 -9.45 2.73
CA GLY A 123 -14.32 -10.29 3.86
C GLY A 123 -15.62 -9.81 4.49
N ALA A 124 -16.50 -10.75 4.84
CA ALA A 124 -17.67 -10.43 5.67
C ALA A 124 -17.25 -10.23 7.13
N GLY A 125 -17.66 -9.12 7.75
CA GLY A 125 -17.39 -8.86 9.17
C GLY A 125 -16.03 -8.21 9.47
N GLU A 126 -15.27 -7.81 8.46
CA GLU A 126 -14.03 -7.05 8.64
C GLU A 126 -14.28 -5.74 9.41
N GLN A 127 -13.60 -5.57 10.53
CA GLN A 127 -13.63 -4.37 11.35
C GLN A 127 -12.43 -3.47 11.11
N TRP A 128 -11.30 -4.04 10.66
CA TRP A 128 -10.06 -3.33 10.40
C TRP A 128 -9.51 -3.71 9.03
N ILE A 129 -9.40 -2.70 8.16
CA ILE A 129 -8.88 -2.86 6.81
C ILE A 129 -7.43 -2.37 6.75
N PRO A 130 -6.50 -3.21 6.29
CA PRO A 130 -5.10 -2.82 6.08
C PRO A 130 -4.96 -1.97 4.82
N PHE A 131 -4.25 -0.86 4.96
CA PHE A 131 -3.73 -0.02 3.89
C PHE A 131 -2.21 0.12 4.03
N ARG A 132 -1.51 0.46 2.96
CA ARG A 132 -0.11 0.87 2.97
C ARG A 132 0.01 2.33 2.54
N LEU A 133 0.82 3.11 3.24
CA LEU A 133 1.11 4.51 2.93
C LEU A 133 2.54 4.83 3.34
N PHE A 134 3.28 5.61 2.56
CA PHE A 134 4.65 5.98 2.85
C PHE A 134 4.79 6.54 4.27
N ARG A 135 5.70 5.95 5.06
CA ARG A 135 5.83 6.18 6.52
C ARG A 135 6.02 7.65 6.96
N GLU A 136 6.57 8.48 6.07
CA GLU A 136 6.78 9.91 6.34
C GLU A 136 5.55 10.77 6.04
N LEU A 137 4.54 10.21 5.38
CA LEU A 137 3.23 10.82 5.25
C LEU A 137 2.43 10.57 6.53
N LYS A 138 2.07 11.63 7.23
CA LYS A 138 1.26 11.59 8.45
C LYS A 138 -0.21 11.72 8.09
N VAL A 139 -1.01 10.77 8.55
CA VAL A 139 -2.47 10.79 8.40
C VAL A 139 -3.05 11.65 9.51
N ASP A 140 -3.78 12.70 9.15
CA ASP A 140 -4.52 13.53 10.10
C ASP A 140 -5.86 12.87 10.46
N SER A 141 -6.59 12.44 9.45
CA SER A 141 -7.90 11.84 9.63
C SER A 141 -8.28 10.93 8.48
N VAL A 142 -9.17 9.98 8.81
CA VAL A 142 -9.79 9.07 7.86
C VAL A 142 -11.29 9.15 8.04
N ARG A 143 -12.04 9.23 6.94
CA ARG A 143 -13.49 9.07 6.91
C ARG A 143 -13.86 7.85 6.09
N TRP A 144 -14.74 7.01 6.63
CA TRP A 144 -15.28 5.85 5.93
C TRP A 144 -16.76 6.09 5.69
N ALA A 145 -17.19 6.12 4.44
CA ALA A 145 -18.56 6.50 4.06
C ALA A 145 -19.02 7.81 4.74
N GLY A 146 -18.14 8.83 4.74
CA GLY A 146 -18.36 10.14 5.35
C GLY A 146 -18.23 10.19 6.88
N VAL A 147 -18.06 9.05 7.57
CA VAL A 147 -17.94 9.00 9.04
C VAL A 147 -16.47 8.97 9.44
N ARG A 148 -16.03 9.93 10.27
CA ARG A 148 -14.66 9.91 10.82
C ARG A 148 -14.44 8.62 11.63
N THR A 149 -13.42 7.87 11.27
CA THR A 149 -13.15 6.54 11.84
C THR A 149 -11.76 6.46 12.48
N PRO A 150 -11.56 5.61 13.50
CA PRO A 150 -10.23 5.34 14.04
C PRO A 150 -9.28 4.76 12.98
N HIS A 151 -8.02 5.14 13.08
CA HIS A 151 -6.92 4.50 12.37
C HIS A 151 -5.74 4.28 13.32
N VAL A 152 -4.93 3.27 13.06
CA VAL A 152 -3.76 2.90 13.87
C VAL A 152 -2.60 2.62 12.94
N ARG A 153 -1.43 3.13 13.30
CA ARG A 153 -0.18 2.89 12.60
C ARG A 153 0.97 3.01 13.60
N ASP A 154 1.90 2.08 13.53
CA ASP A 154 3.15 2.18 14.29
C ASP A 154 4.05 3.25 13.70
N ASP A 155 4.86 3.89 14.54
CA ASP A 155 5.84 4.87 14.09
C ASP A 155 6.81 4.21 13.10
N ASP A 156 6.98 4.85 11.94
CA ASP A 156 7.80 4.39 10.81
C ASP A 156 7.26 3.20 9.99
N ALA A 157 6.08 2.65 10.30
CA ALA A 157 5.43 1.62 9.50
C ALA A 157 4.79 2.21 8.23
N TYR A 158 4.82 1.46 7.12
CA TYR A 158 3.93 1.73 5.98
C TYR A 158 2.50 1.25 6.25
N GLN A 159 2.37 0.19 7.04
CA GLN A 159 1.10 -0.45 7.33
C GLN A 159 0.21 0.45 8.19
N LEU A 160 -0.94 0.81 7.65
CA LEU A 160 -1.97 1.63 8.27
C LEU A 160 -3.24 0.77 8.41
N TRP A 161 -3.79 0.70 9.62
CA TRP A 161 -5.04 0.01 9.89
C TRP A 161 -6.17 1.02 10.02
N VAL A 162 -7.24 0.85 9.24
CA VAL A 162 -8.41 1.73 9.26
C VAL A 162 -9.62 0.94 9.74
N ARG A 163 -10.33 1.47 10.73
CA ARG A 163 -11.53 0.82 11.25
C ARG A 163 -12.74 1.08 10.35
N THR A 164 -13.59 0.10 10.14
CA THR A 164 -14.89 0.29 9.50
C THR A 164 -15.89 0.90 10.51
N PRO A 165 -16.92 1.64 10.06
CA PRO A 165 -17.91 2.28 10.94
C PRO A 165 -18.88 1.29 11.60
N GLY A 166 -18.75 -0.01 11.30
CA GLY A 166 -19.55 -1.11 11.81
C GLY A 166 -19.25 -2.38 11.01
N ALA A 167 -20.01 -3.46 11.24
CA ALA A 167 -19.89 -4.66 10.43
C ALA A 167 -20.24 -4.34 8.97
N VAL A 168 -19.27 -4.49 8.07
CA VAL A 168 -19.46 -4.35 6.63
C VAL A 168 -19.72 -5.71 5.99
N GLU A 169 -20.59 -5.74 4.99
CA GLU A 169 -20.85 -6.94 4.20
C GLU A 169 -19.70 -7.17 3.21
N GLY A 170 -19.30 -8.42 3.01
CA GLY A 170 -18.34 -8.76 1.98
C GLY A 170 -18.90 -8.43 0.59
N GLY A 171 -18.04 -7.91 -0.29
CA GLY A 171 -18.37 -7.38 -1.61
C GLY A 171 -18.96 -5.96 -1.60
N SER A 172 -19.12 -5.31 -0.44
CA SER A 172 -19.66 -3.95 -0.38
C SER A 172 -18.61 -2.90 -0.77
N GLY A 173 -19.05 -1.90 -1.55
CA GLY A 173 -18.23 -0.79 -2.02
C GLY A 173 -18.39 0.46 -1.15
N HIS A 174 -17.29 1.09 -0.80
CA HIS A 174 -17.25 2.26 0.08
C HIS A 174 -16.23 3.28 -0.41
N GLU A 175 -16.58 4.56 -0.33
CA GLU A 175 -15.60 5.62 -0.42
C GLU A 175 -14.91 5.79 0.95
N VAL A 176 -13.58 5.88 0.93
CA VAL A 176 -12.76 6.14 2.11
C VAL A 176 -11.90 7.36 1.85
N GLU A 177 -12.08 8.42 2.63
CA GLU A 177 -11.33 9.67 2.48
C GLU A 177 -10.17 9.71 3.47
N PHE A 178 -8.96 9.96 2.97
CA PHE A 178 -7.75 10.11 3.77
C PHE A 178 -7.23 11.53 3.65
N PHE A 179 -7.01 12.19 4.79
CA PHE A 179 -6.37 13.50 4.87
C PHE A 179 -4.95 13.30 5.41
N TYR A 180 -3.94 13.63 4.62
CA TYR A 180 -2.55 13.34 4.98
C TYR A 180 -1.55 14.31 4.36
N GLY A 181 -0.34 14.35 4.89
CA GLY A 181 0.75 15.16 4.37
C GLY A 181 2.07 14.86 5.06
N GLY A 182 3.17 15.37 4.52
CA GLY A 182 4.51 15.17 5.08
C GLY A 182 5.60 15.15 4.02
N ASP A 183 6.72 14.51 4.35
CA ASP A 183 7.97 14.64 3.61
C ASP A 183 8.08 13.63 2.45
N LEU A 184 7.20 13.74 1.45
CA LEU A 184 7.27 12.88 0.26
C LEU A 184 8.38 13.29 -0.70
N ILE A 185 8.58 14.60 -0.87
CA ILE A 185 9.42 15.16 -1.93
C ILE A 185 10.73 15.61 -1.33
N ARG A 186 11.85 15.25 -1.97
CA ARG A 186 13.18 15.63 -1.51
C ARG A 186 13.94 16.38 -2.59
N ARG A 187 14.71 17.37 -2.13
CA ARG A 187 15.71 18.06 -2.95
C ARG A 187 17.12 17.69 -2.49
N VAL A 188 17.96 17.21 -3.41
CA VAL A 188 19.38 16.91 -3.17
C VAL A 188 20.20 17.45 -4.34
N GLU A 189 21.15 18.34 -4.07
CA GLU A 189 22.08 18.88 -5.08
C GLU A 189 21.39 19.40 -6.36
N GLY A 190 20.23 20.05 -6.21
CA GLY A 190 19.42 20.58 -7.32
C GLY A 190 18.39 19.61 -7.90
N TRP A 191 18.51 18.31 -7.62
CA TRP A 191 17.55 17.29 -8.05
C TRP A 191 16.36 17.23 -7.13
N VAL A 192 15.15 17.23 -7.71
CA VAL A 192 13.89 17.04 -6.99
C VAL A 192 13.32 15.67 -7.38
N PHE A 193 12.93 14.88 -6.40
CA PHE A 193 12.35 13.55 -6.62
C PHE A 193 11.39 13.17 -5.49
N ILE A 194 10.43 12.30 -5.80
CA ILE A 194 9.55 11.69 -4.80
C ILE A 194 10.24 10.48 -4.17
N ARG A 195 10.07 10.32 -2.85
CA ARG A 195 10.73 9.27 -2.07
C ARG A 195 10.00 7.92 -2.10
N SER A 196 8.75 7.91 -2.55
CA SER A 196 7.95 6.71 -2.76
C SER A 196 7.08 6.86 -4.00
N MET A 197 7.36 6.06 -5.04
CA MET A 197 6.65 6.14 -6.32
C MET A 197 5.24 5.54 -6.29
N THR A 198 4.99 4.59 -5.39
CA THR A 198 3.73 3.83 -5.34
C THR A 198 3.06 3.87 -3.96
N GLY A 199 3.70 4.48 -2.96
CA GLY A 199 3.18 4.62 -1.60
C GLY A 199 2.78 6.05 -1.23
N TRP A 200 2.71 6.98 -2.20
CA TRP A 200 2.31 8.36 -1.95
C TRP A 200 0.79 8.55 -1.79
N TYR A 201 0.02 7.49 -2.02
CA TYR A 201 -1.41 7.38 -1.73
C TYR A 201 -1.69 6.09 -0.96
N PRO A 202 -2.81 6.01 -0.20
CA PRO A 202 -3.15 4.82 0.56
C PRO A 202 -3.51 3.66 -0.37
N VAL A 203 -2.88 2.50 -0.19
CA VAL A 203 -3.09 1.31 -1.02
C VAL A 203 -3.67 0.17 -0.19
N ALA A 204 -4.81 -0.41 -0.59
CA ALA A 204 -5.33 -1.66 -0.03
C ALA A 204 -5.19 -2.80 -1.04
N GLY A 205 -4.66 -3.92 -0.59
CA GLY A 205 -4.48 -5.12 -1.40
C GLY A 205 -3.61 -4.91 -2.64
N ASP A 206 -3.92 -5.69 -3.67
CA ASP A 206 -3.43 -5.46 -5.02
C ASP A 206 -4.25 -4.35 -5.68
N VAL A 207 -3.58 -3.46 -6.40
CA VAL A 207 -4.23 -2.36 -7.11
C VAL A 207 -4.35 -2.73 -8.58
N ASP A 208 -5.56 -2.53 -9.11
CA ASP A 208 -5.83 -2.45 -10.54
C ASP A 208 -6.94 -1.41 -10.73
N ALA A 209 -6.56 -0.13 -10.66
CA ALA A 209 -7.49 0.98 -10.46
C ALA A 209 -7.37 2.03 -11.56
N THR A 210 -8.44 2.80 -11.76
CA THR A 210 -8.39 4.07 -12.49
C THR A 210 -8.06 5.22 -11.54
N PHE A 211 -7.57 6.33 -12.09
CA PHE A 211 -7.14 7.48 -11.29
C PHE A 211 -7.64 8.78 -11.90
N ASP A 212 -8.17 9.63 -11.05
CA ASP A 212 -8.50 11.04 -11.29
C ASP A 212 -7.65 11.86 -10.31
N LEU A 213 -6.71 12.66 -10.83
CA LEU A 213 -5.66 13.28 -10.04
C LEU A 213 -5.62 14.79 -10.29
N GLU A 214 -5.84 15.57 -9.25
CA GLU A 214 -5.66 17.02 -9.26
C GLU A 214 -4.36 17.40 -8.56
N PHE A 215 -3.52 18.20 -9.22
CA PHE A 215 -2.26 18.68 -8.69
C PHE A 215 -2.22 20.20 -8.66
N THR A 216 -1.91 20.77 -7.50
CA THR A 216 -1.56 22.18 -7.31
C THR A 216 -0.09 22.29 -6.91
N TYR A 217 0.72 22.99 -7.69
CA TYR A 217 2.17 23.08 -7.46
C TYR A 217 2.78 24.40 -7.96
N PRO A 218 4.00 24.77 -7.51
CA PRO A 218 4.65 26.01 -7.93
C PRO A 218 5.04 26.02 -9.41
N ALA A 219 4.78 27.13 -10.10
CA ALA A 219 5.02 27.28 -11.54
C ALA A 219 6.49 27.19 -11.97
N ARG A 220 7.44 27.27 -11.03
CA ARG A 220 8.87 27.06 -11.32
C ARG A 220 9.23 25.60 -11.60
N TYR A 221 8.33 24.67 -11.27
CA TYR A 221 8.55 23.25 -11.50
C TYR A 221 7.82 22.78 -12.75
N THR A 222 8.48 21.89 -13.48
CA THR A 222 7.86 21.03 -14.48
C THR A 222 7.29 19.81 -13.78
N PHE A 223 6.13 19.33 -14.23
CA PHE A 223 5.41 18.21 -13.66
C PHE A 223 5.11 17.18 -14.75
N ALA A 224 5.30 15.91 -14.45
CA ALA A 224 4.91 14.81 -15.32
C ALA A 224 4.20 13.74 -14.50
N GLY A 225 2.91 13.53 -14.79
CA GLY A 225 2.09 12.51 -14.15
C GLY A 225 1.99 11.22 -14.97
N THR A 226 1.43 10.18 -14.35
CA THR A 226 0.95 8.99 -15.06
C THR A 226 -0.42 9.30 -15.65
N GLY A 227 -0.66 8.89 -16.90
CA GLY A 227 -1.94 9.11 -17.58
C GLY A 227 -1.88 10.25 -18.60
N VAL A 228 -3.02 10.88 -18.83
CA VAL A 228 -3.17 11.99 -19.78
C VAL A 228 -3.48 13.26 -18.99
N GLU A 229 -2.73 14.34 -19.24
CA GLU A 229 -3.08 15.68 -18.76
C GLU A 229 -4.31 16.18 -19.54
N THR A 230 -5.43 16.32 -18.84
CA THR A 230 -6.73 16.73 -19.40
C THR A 230 -6.97 18.23 -19.25
N GLU A 231 -6.43 18.82 -18.18
CA GLU A 231 -6.47 20.26 -17.94
C GLU A 231 -5.14 20.74 -17.35
N ARG A 232 -4.72 21.95 -17.75
CA ARG A 232 -3.65 22.70 -17.09
C ARG A 232 -3.96 24.18 -17.14
N ARG A 233 -3.92 24.82 -15.97
CA ARG A 233 -4.03 26.28 -15.84
C ARG A 233 -2.97 26.81 -14.89
N GLN A 234 -2.50 28.02 -15.15
CA GLN A 234 -1.55 28.71 -14.29
C GLN A 234 -2.16 30.04 -13.83
N GLU A 235 -2.09 30.31 -12.53
CA GLU A 235 -2.51 31.57 -11.93
C GLU A 235 -1.36 32.14 -11.10
N GLY A 236 -0.69 33.16 -11.63
CA GLY A 236 0.52 33.70 -11.02
C GLY A 236 1.62 32.64 -10.93
N ASP A 237 2.08 32.37 -9.71
CA ASP A 237 3.17 31.44 -9.41
C ASP A 237 2.70 30.01 -9.09
N VAL A 238 1.43 29.71 -9.31
CA VAL A 238 0.81 28.40 -9.03
C VAL A 238 0.26 27.79 -10.32
N VAL A 239 0.49 26.50 -10.51
CA VAL A 239 -0.10 25.68 -11.58
C VAL A 239 -1.09 24.71 -10.96
N TYR A 240 -2.22 24.54 -11.65
CA TYR A 240 -3.22 23.52 -11.40
C TYR A 240 -3.25 22.61 -12.62
N ALA A 241 -3.14 21.30 -12.41
CA ALA A 241 -3.16 20.30 -13.46
C ALA A 241 -4.09 19.15 -13.08
N HIS A 242 -4.87 18.68 -14.06
CA HIS A 242 -5.74 17.51 -13.94
C HIS A 242 -5.20 16.39 -14.82
N TRP A 243 -5.07 15.20 -14.25
CA TRP A 243 -4.53 14.01 -14.90
C TRP A 243 -5.46 12.82 -14.73
N GLU A 244 -5.71 12.11 -15.83
CA GLU A 244 -6.58 10.94 -15.83
C GLU A 244 -5.85 9.67 -16.27
N VAL A 245 -6.05 8.59 -15.52
CA VAL A 245 -5.71 7.21 -15.89
C VAL A 245 -7.01 6.42 -16.04
N THR A 246 -7.51 6.36 -17.27
CA THR A 246 -8.84 5.78 -17.58
C THR A 246 -8.83 4.27 -17.76
N LYS A 247 -7.65 3.64 -17.85
CA LYS A 247 -7.50 2.18 -17.87
C LYS A 247 -6.96 1.71 -16.52
N PRO A 248 -7.56 0.67 -15.92
CA PRO A 248 -7.03 0.05 -14.71
C PRO A 248 -5.52 -0.17 -14.83
N SER A 249 -4.79 0.36 -13.85
CA SER A 249 -3.34 0.33 -13.78
C SER A 249 -2.93 -0.02 -12.36
N PRO A 250 -1.83 -0.77 -12.18
CA PRO A 250 -1.39 -1.18 -10.85
C PRO A 250 -0.88 0.00 -10.03
N HIS A 251 -0.36 1.04 -10.68
CA HIS A 251 0.20 2.20 -10.02
C HIS A 251 -0.01 3.48 -10.83
N ALA A 252 -0.14 4.59 -10.12
CA ALA A 252 0.04 5.93 -10.65
C ALA A 252 1.18 6.63 -9.90
N SER A 253 2.00 7.38 -10.62
CA SER A 253 3.13 8.12 -10.06
C SER A 253 3.30 9.44 -10.79
N PHE A 254 4.13 10.31 -10.24
CA PHE A 254 4.48 11.58 -10.85
C PHE A 254 5.94 11.94 -10.59
N ASN A 255 6.46 12.88 -11.38
CA ASN A 255 7.72 13.56 -11.12
C ASN A 255 7.50 15.06 -11.16
N LEU A 256 8.26 15.77 -10.32
CA LEU A 256 8.27 17.22 -10.23
C LEU A 256 9.72 17.69 -10.14
N GLY A 257 10.10 18.72 -10.89
CA GLY A 257 11.45 19.26 -10.81
C GLY A 257 11.74 20.33 -11.86
N GLU A 258 13.00 20.78 -11.91
CA GLU A 258 13.48 21.75 -12.90
C GLU A 258 14.03 21.00 -14.13
N PHE A 259 13.15 20.29 -14.84
CA PHE A 259 13.51 19.53 -16.03
C PHE A 259 12.77 20.03 -17.28
N THR A 260 13.32 19.70 -18.45
CA THR A 260 12.73 20.06 -19.74
C THR A 260 12.05 18.83 -20.35
N GLU A 261 10.80 18.99 -20.78
CA GLU A 261 10.10 17.98 -21.56
C GLU A 261 10.58 18.02 -23.02
N THR A 262 10.89 16.85 -23.58
CA THR A 262 11.20 16.72 -25.00
C THR A 262 10.17 15.79 -25.64
N PRO A 263 9.31 16.29 -26.54
CA PRO A 263 8.34 15.45 -27.22
C PRO A 263 9.08 14.45 -28.12
N PHE A 264 8.63 13.20 -28.10
CA PHE A 264 9.14 12.16 -28.99
C PHE A 264 8.05 11.82 -30.01
N ASP A 265 8.35 12.03 -31.30
CA ASP A 265 7.44 11.67 -32.39
C ASP A 265 7.83 10.28 -32.94
N ASN A 266 6.93 9.32 -32.78
CA ASN A 266 7.22 7.91 -33.01
C ASN A 266 7.04 7.52 -34.49
N GLY A 267 7.88 8.11 -35.36
CA GLY A 267 7.96 7.72 -36.77
C GLY A 267 8.97 6.59 -37.04
N ARG A 268 9.93 6.35 -36.13
CA ARG A 268 11.00 5.34 -36.26
C ARG A 268 11.62 5.03 -34.90
N VAL A 269 11.29 3.86 -34.35
CA VAL A 269 12.22 3.11 -33.51
C VAL A 269 12.70 1.93 -34.37
N PRO A 270 14.03 1.76 -34.58
CA PRO A 270 14.55 0.55 -35.22
C PRO A 270 14.34 -0.71 -34.37
#